data_AF-A0A4X2L9M4-F1
#
_entry.id   AF-A0A4X2L9M4-F1
#
_cell.length_a   1.000
_cell.length_b   1.000
_cell.length_c   1.000
_cell.angle_alpha   90.00
_cell.angle_beta   90.00
_cell.angle_gamma   90.00
#
_symmetry.space_group_name_H-M   'P 1'
#
loop_
_entity.id
_entity.type
_entity.pdbx_description
1 polymer ?
#
loop_
_entity_poly.entity_id
_entity_poly.type
_entity_poly.pdbx_seq_one_letter_code
_entity_poly.pdbx_strand_id
1 'polypeptide(L)'
;MAPTAAHSCRLVVSLLISAAVLRPGLGLYTVNSVYGDTIVMPCRLEVPQTLMFGKWKYEKPDGSPVFIAFRSSTRKNVQYDEVPEYKDRLSLSENYTLSISHARISDEKRFVCMLVTEDNVFEAPTVVKVFKQPLKPEIVNKAQFLETEQLKKLGDCVSKDSYPDVNITWYRNGRTLDPSEGVITTLQRQVDPATQLSTVTSSLVYKTTKNDIKIPFTCSVTYYGPSGQKTIHSDQAFFDIYYPTEKVTIQVLPPKNAIKEGDNITLKCLGNGNPPPEEFLFYLPGQPEGIRSSNTYILTDVRRNATGDYKCSLTDEKSMIASTTITVHYLDLSLNPSGEVTKQIGDALPVTCTISSSRNATVVWLKDNTKLRSRPSFSSLQYQDAGNYVCETNLQEVEGLKKRESLTLIVEGKPQIKMTKKTDPNGLSKTITCHVEGFPKPAVQWTITGSGSVINQTEESPYINGRYYSKIIISPEENVTLTCTAENQLERTVNSLNVSANENKEKVNDQAKLIVGIVVGLLLAALVAGVVYWLYMKKSK
;
A
#
# COMPACT_ATOMS: atom_id res chain seq x y z
N MET A 1 33.93 -50.66 -76.78
CA MET A 1 33.48 -51.91 -77.42
C MET A 1 31.97 -51.99 -77.30
N ALA A 2 31.25 -52.16 -78.43
CA ALA A 2 29.88 -52.67 -78.50
C ALA A 2 29.96 -54.21 -78.75
N PRO A 3 28.87 -55.02 -78.80
CA PRO A 3 27.42 -54.75 -78.87
C PRO A 3 26.69 -55.21 -77.57
N THR A 4 25.37 -55.48 -77.43
CA THR A 4 24.24 -55.77 -78.34
C THR A 4 22.89 -55.20 -77.86
N ALA A 5 21.85 -55.29 -78.70
CA ALA A 5 20.42 -55.30 -78.36
C ALA A 5 19.90 -56.77 -78.35
N ALA A 6 18.65 -57.17 -78.11
CA ALA A 6 17.36 -56.52 -77.82
C ALA A 6 16.56 -57.46 -76.86
N HIS A 7 15.45 -57.08 -76.23
CA HIS A 7 14.12 -57.09 -76.86
C HIS A 7 13.06 -56.33 -76.06
N SER A 8 12.08 -55.83 -76.80
CA SER A 8 10.90 -55.10 -76.33
C SER A 8 9.84 -55.97 -75.65
N CYS A 9 9.25 -55.49 -74.55
CA CYS A 9 7.86 -55.78 -74.21
C CYS A 9 7.13 -54.47 -73.87
N ARG A 10 6.12 -54.11 -74.65
CA ARG A 10 5.28 -52.93 -74.41
C ARG A 10 4.07 -53.35 -73.57
N LEU A 11 3.90 -52.76 -72.38
CA LEU A 11 2.59 -52.65 -71.75
C LEU A 11 2.11 -51.20 -71.79
N VAL A 12 1.37 -50.86 -72.85
CA VAL A 12 0.56 -49.64 -72.87
C VAL A 12 -0.78 -50.00 -72.23
N VAL A 13 -0.91 -49.79 -70.92
CA VAL A 13 -2.22 -49.87 -70.25
C VAL A 13 -2.98 -48.59 -70.56
N SER A 14 -3.70 -48.61 -71.68
CA SER A 14 -4.73 -47.62 -71.98
C SER A 14 -5.90 -47.81 -71.00
N LEU A 15 -5.89 -47.05 -69.91
CA LEU A 15 -7.06 -46.86 -69.07
C LEU A 15 -8.14 -46.14 -69.88
N LEU A 16 -9.04 -46.93 -70.45
CA LEU A 16 -10.33 -46.45 -70.93
C LEU A 16 -11.04 -45.78 -69.76
N ILE A 17 -11.28 -44.48 -69.87
CA ILE A 17 -12.19 -43.74 -68.99
C ILE A 17 -13.61 -44.19 -69.37
N SER A 18 -14.01 -45.35 -68.85
CA SER A 18 -15.42 -45.69 -68.75
C SER A 18 -16.03 -44.71 -67.76
N ALA A 19 -16.81 -43.75 -68.28
CA ALA A 19 -17.63 -42.88 -67.47
C ALA A 19 -18.74 -43.72 -66.79
N ALA A 20 -18.38 -44.38 -65.69
CA ALA A 20 -19.31 -45.03 -64.80
C ALA A 20 -20.19 -43.93 -64.22
N VAL A 21 -21.39 -43.77 -64.79
CA VAL A 21 -22.47 -42.98 -64.19
C VAL A 21 -22.68 -43.51 -62.79
N LEU A 22 -22.23 -42.75 -61.80
CA LEU A 22 -22.52 -42.99 -60.39
C LEU A 22 -24.03 -42.99 -60.22
N ARG A 23 -24.62 -44.20 -60.18
CA ARG A 23 -25.99 -44.39 -59.71
C ARG A 23 -26.07 -43.75 -58.33
N PRO A 24 -26.97 -42.79 -58.07
CA PRO A 24 -27.24 -42.35 -56.72
C PRO A 24 -27.59 -43.58 -55.88
N GLY A 25 -26.92 -43.76 -54.74
CA GLY A 25 -27.18 -44.91 -53.87
C GLY A 25 -28.66 -44.96 -53.47
N LEU A 26 -29.24 -46.17 -53.41
CA LEU A 26 -30.62 -46.36 -52.97
C LEU A 26 -30.76 -46.07 -51.46
N GLY A 27 -30.76 -44.79 -51.10
CA GLY A 27 -31.29 -44.33 -49.84
C GLY A 27 -32.82 -44.35 -49.89
N LEU A 28 -33.46 -44.91 -48.86
CA LEU A 28 -34.91 -44.73 -48.68
C LEU A 28 -35.20 -43.24 -48.49
N TYR A 29 -36.17 -42.72 -49.25
CA TYR A 29 -36.60 -41.33 -49.13
C TYR A 29 -37.08 -41.05 -47.71
N THR A 30 -36.56 -40.00 -47.09
CA THR A 30 -36.79 -39.68 -45.68
C THR A 30 -37.39 -38.28 -45.56
N VAL A 31 -38.43 -38.16 -44.74
CA VAL A 31 -39.05 -36.88 -44.35
C VAL A 31 -38.66 -36.58 -42.91
N ASN A 32 -37.88 -35.51 -42.73
CA ASN A 32 -37.52 -34.99 -41.42
C ASN A 32 -38.60 -33.99 -40.96
N SER A 33 -39.18 -34.20 -39.79
CA SER A 33 -40.17 -33.31 -39.15
C SER A 33 -39.72 -32.92 -37.75
N VAL A 34 -40.21 -31.79 -37.24
CA VAL A 34 -40.00 -31.38 -35.84
C VAL A 34 -41.16 -31.92 -34.99
N TYR A 35 -40.88 -32.36 -33.77
CA TYR A 35 -41.92 -32.78 -32.82
C TYR A 35 -42.94 -31.66 -32.59
N GLY A 36 -44.22 -31.95 -32.82
CA GLY A 36 -45.34 -31.01 -32.75
C GLY A 36 -45.72 -30.37 -34.09
N ASP A 37 -44.85 -30.39 -35.10
CA ASP A 37 -45.15 -29.84 -36.43
C ASP A 37 -46.07 -30.78 -37.24
N THR A 38 -46.40 -30.41 -38.47
CA THR A 38 -47.09 -31.29 -39.41
C THR A 38 -46.08 -32.03 -40.28
N ILE A 39 -46.09 -33.37 -40.22
CA ILE A 39 -45.34 -34.23 -41.15
C ILE A 39 -46.05 -34.13 -42.51
N VAL A 40 -45.33 -33.82 -43.59
CA VAL A 40 -45.86 -33.78 -44.96
C VAL A 40 -45.12 -34.79 -45.82
N MET A 41 -45.82 -35.83 -46.28
CA MET A 41 -45.30 -36.92 -47.10
C MET A 41 -45.88 -36.83 -48.51
N PRO A 42 -45.16 -36.22 -49.49
CA PRO A 42 -45.61 -36.20 -50.87
C PRO A 42 -45.65 -37.62 -51.45
N CYS A 43 -46.70 -37.96 -52.17
CA CYS A 43 -46.69 -39.18 -52.96
C CYS A 43 -45.76 -38.96 -54.17
N ARG A 44 -44.63 -39.66 -54.20
CA ARG A 44 -43.58 -39.50 -55.24
C ARG A 44 -43.80 -40.39 -56.47
N LEU A 45 -45.04 -40.80 -56.71
CA LEU A 45 -45.45 -41.57 -57.87
C LEU A 45 -46.11 -40.62 -58.87
N GLU A 46 -45.76 -40.75 -60.15
CA GLU A 46 -46.53 -40.10 -61.20
C GLU A 46 -47.94 -40.68 -61.23
N VAL A 47 -48.94 -39.80 -61.33
CA VAL A 47 -50.37 -40.18 -61.28
C VAL A 47 -50.76 -40.86 -62.60
N PRO A 48 -51.09 -42.17 -62.61
CA PRO A 48 -51.45 -42.86 -63.85
C PRO A 48 -52.77 -42.34 -64.43
N GLN A 49 -52.90 -42.33 -65.76
CA GLN A 49 -54.15 -41.95 -66.42
C GLN A 49 -55.32 -42.89 -66.09
N THR A 50 -55.01 -44.17 -65.82
CA THR A 50 -55.95 -45.24 -65.43
C THR A 50 -56.07 -45.42 -63.90
N LEU A 51 -55.70 -44.40 -63.11
CA LEU A 51 -55.76 -44.48 -61.66
C LEU A 51 -57.19 -44.72 -61.16
N MET A 52 -57.39 -45.77 -60.36
CA MET A 52 -58.66 -46.06 -59.69
C MET A 52 -58.73 -45.38 -58.32
N PHE A 53 -57.64 -45.47 -57.55
CA PHE A 53 -57.50 -44.86 -56.23
C PHE A 53 -56.04 -44.81 -55.76
N GLY A 54 -55.77 -43.87 -54.86
CA GLY A 54 -54.56 -43.85 -54.05
C GLY A 54 -54.85 -44.29 -52.62
N LYS A 55 -53.91 -45.01 -52.00
CA LYS A 55 -54.00 -45.48 -50.61
C LYS A 55 -52.66 -45.27 -49.90
N TRP A 56 -52.71 -44.98 -48.61
CA TRP A 56 -51.53 -44.95 -47.74
C TRP A 56 -51.59 -46.05 -46.69
N LYS A 57 -50.44 -46.69 -46.48
CA LYS A 57 -50.18 -47.62 -45.38
C LYS A 57 -48.94 -47.18 -44.60
N TYR A 58 -48.78 -47.65 -43.37
CA TYR A 58 -47.47 -47.78 -42.72
C TYR A 58 -47.18 -49.27 -42.48
N GLU A 59 -45.89 -49.60 -42.36
CA GLU A 59 -45.44 -50.94 -42.01
C GLU A 59 -45.08 -51.01 -40.52
N LYS A 60 -45.59 -52.03 -39.84
CA LYS A 60 -45.18 -52.37 -38.47
C LYS A 60 -43.78 -53.02 -38.47
N PRO A 61 -43.11 -53.14 -37.31
CA PRO A 61 -41.82 -53.82 -37.19
C PRO A 61 -41.81 -55.30 -37.64
N ASP A 62 -42.98 -55.95 -37.64
CA ASP A 62 -43.18 -57.32 -38.15
C ASP A 62 -43.39 -57.38 -39.68
N GLY A 63 -43.34 -56.24 -40.38
CA GLY A 63 -43.59 -56.11 -41.81
C GLY A 63 -45.07 -56.07 -42.20
N SER A 64 -46.01 -56.21 -41.25
CA SER A 64 -47.44 -56.18 -41.57
C SER A 64 -47.93 -54.76 -41.88
N PRO A 65 -48.80 -54.58 -42.89
CA PRO A 65 -49.29 -53.27 -43.29
C PRO A 65 -50.48 -52.83 -42.43
N VAL A 66 -50.48 -51.55 -42.02
CA VAL A 66 -51.65 -50.86 -41.48
C VAL A 66 -52.04 -49.76 -42.44
N PHE A 67 -53.22 -49.87 -43.00
CA PHE A 67 -53.79 -48.84 -43.85
C PHE A 67 -54.35 -47.68 -43.00
N ILE A 68 -54.26 -46.45 -43.53
CA ILE A 68 -54.58 -45.23 -42.77
C ILE A 68 -55.40 -44.21 -43.57
N ALA A 69 -55.24 -44.14 -44.90
CA ALA A 69 -55.97 -43.20 -45.74
C ALA A 69 -56.20 -43.77 -47.15
N PHE A 70 -57.33 -43.43 -47.75
CA PHE A 70 -57.77 -43.85 -49.08
C PHE A 70 -58.47 -42.68 -49.79
N ARG A 71 -58.17 -42.51 -51.08
CA ARG A 71 -58.83 -41.52 -51.95
C ARG A 71 -59.06 -42.10 -53.33
N SER A 72 -60.32 -42.17 -53.77
CA SER A 72 -60.65 -42.56 -55.15
C SER A 72 -60.26 -41.46 -56.13
N SER A 73 -59.94 -41.81 -57.37
CA SER A 73 -59.75 -40.84 -58.47
C SER A 73 -61.07 -40.18 -58.91
N THR A 74 -62.21 -40.86 -58.74
CA THR A 74 -63.53 -40.39 -59.21
C THR A 74 -64.37 -39.70 -58.12
N ARG A 75 -64.04 -39.89 -56.84
CA ARG A 75 -64.77 -39.30 -55.71
C ARG A 75 -63.91 -38.28 -54.97
N LYS A 76 -64.49 -37.12 -54.64
CA LYS A 76 -63.78 -36.05 -53.91
C LYS A 76 -63.50 -36.37 -52.43
N ASN A 77 -64.30 -37.24 -51.82
CA ASN A 77 -64.19 -37.55 -50.40
C ASN A 77 -63.00 -38.48 -50.13
N VAL A 78 -62.25 -38.17 -49.07
CA VAL A 78 -61.22 -39.05 -48.51
C VAL A 78 -61.86 -39.95 -47.46
N GLN A 79 -61.42 -41.20 -47.40
CA GLN A 79 -61.73 -42.15 -46.34
C GLN A 79 -60.46 -42.38 -45.50
N TYR A 80 -60.61 -42.40 -44.18
CA TYR A 80 -59.55 -42.75 -43.24
C TYR A 80 -59.94 -44.03 -42.51
N ASP A 81 -58.96 -44.88 -42.23
CA ASP A 81 -59.17 -46.13 -41.49
C ASP A 81 -59.08 -45.85 -39.98
N GLU A 82 -59.84 -46.59 -39.15
CA GLU A 82 -59.93 -46.34 -37.70
C GLU A 82 -58.66 -46.76 -36.95
N VAL A 83 -57.64 -45.89 -36.97
CA VAL A 83 -56.37 -46.11 -36.28
C VAL A 83 -56.21 -45.09 -35.13
N PRO A 84 -56.35 -45.50 -33.85
CA PRO A 84 -56.44 -44.56 -32.72
C PRO A 84 -55.27 -43.57 -32.56
N GLU A 85 -54.04 -43.96 -32.92
CA GLU A 85 -52.86 -43.07 -32.88
C GLU A 85 -52.91 -41.90 -33.89
N TYR A 86 -53.77 -41.99 -34.91
CA TYR A 86 -53.92 -41.02 -35.99
C TYR A 86 -55.29 -40.34 -36.06
N LYS A 87 -56.20 -40.66 -35.13
CA LYS A 87 -57.52 -40.03 -35.04
C LYS A 87 -57.38 -38.50 -35.04
N ASP A 88 -58.13 -37.83 -35.91
CA ASP A 88 -58.17 -36.37 -36.10
C ASP A 88 -56.82 -35.73 -36.49
N ARG A 89 -55.80 -36.52 -36.88
CA ARG A 89 -54.46 -36.05 -37.26
C ARG A 89 -54.15 -36.13 -38.76
N LEU A 90 -54.88 -36.94 -39.53
CA LEU A 90 -54.60 -37.19 -40.94
C LEU A 90 -55.28 -36.18 -41.88
N SER A 91 -54.58 -35.81 -42.95
CA SER A 91 -55.15 -35.11 -44.10
C SER A 91 -54.56 -35.64 -45.40
N LEU A 92 -55.39 -35.96 -46.40
CA LEU A 92 -54.94 -36.43 -47.72
C LEU A 92 -55.42 -35.48 -48.83
N SER A 93 -54.47 -34.78 -49.43
CA SER A 93 -54.69 -33.77 -50.48
C SER A 93 -55.11 -34.37 -51.84
N GLU A 94 -55.38 -33.51 -52.82
CA GLU A 94 -55.73 -33.91 -54.20
C GLU A 94 -54.57 -34.57 -54.96
N ASN A 95 -53.32 -34.16 -54.69
CA ASN A 95 -52.12 -34.79 -55.27
C ASN A 95 -51.62 -35.99 -54.45
N TYR A 96 -52.49 -36.63 -53.67
CA TYR A 96 -52.20 -37.79 -52.82
C TYR A 96 -51.08 -37.58 -51.77
N THR A 97 -50.69 -36.33 -51.47
CA THR A 97 -49.79 -36.00 -50.36
C THR A 97 -50.53 -36.22 -49.03
N LEU A 98 -49.96 -37.06 -48.17
CA LEU A 98 -50.45 -37.33 -46.82
C LEU A 98 -49.79 -36.37 -45.84
N SER A 99 -50.59 -35.77 -44.96
CA SER A 99 -50.12 -34.94 -43.85
C SER A 99 -50.59 -35.51 -42.52
N ILE A 100 -49.70 -35.47 -41.51
CA ILE A 100 -49.99 -35.90 -40.13
C ILE A 100 -49.71 -34.72 -39.19
N SER A 101 -50.73 -34.18 -38.54
CA SER A 101 -50.58 -33.06 -37.60
C SER A 101 -50.03 -33.50 -36.24
N HIS A 102 -49.39 -32.57 -35.54
CA HIS A 102 -48.83 -32.77 -34.19
C HIS A 102 -47.87 -33.97 -34.12
N ALA A 103 -46.77 -33.93 -34.87
CA ALA A 103 -45.79 -35.01 -34.99
C ALA A 103 -45.29 -35.52 -33.63
N ARG A 104 -45.24 -36.83 -33.47
CA ARG A 104 -44.81 -37.57 -32.26
C ARG A 104 -43.69 -38.53 -32.62
N ILE A 105 -42.85 -38.89 -31.65
CA ILE A 105 -41.79 -39.89 -31.87
C ILE A 105 -42.36 -41.25 -32.32
N SER A 106 -43.57 -41.60 -31.85
CA SER A 106 -44.31 -42.79 -32.30
C SER A 106 -44.63 -42.82 -33.80
N ASP A 107 -44.57 -41.68 -34.49
CA ASP A 107 -44.78 -41.57 -35.93
C ASP A 107 -43.50 -41.82 -36.74
N GLU A 108 -42.35 -42.12 -36.12
CA GLU A 108 -41.17 -42.65 -36.81
C GLU A 108 -41.44 -44.07 -37.36
N LYS A 109 -42.13 -44.13 -38.49
CA LYS A 109 -42.49 -45.36 -39.19
C LYS A 109 -42.10 -45.28 -40.67
N ARG A 110 -42.14 -46.42 -41.35
CA ARG A 110 -42.05 -46.52 -42.83
C ARG A 110 -43.47 -46.45 -43.40
N PHE A 111 -43.80 -45.32 -44.01
CA PHE A 111 -45.06 -45.10 -44.72
C PHE A 111 -44.88 -45.41 -46.20
N VAL A 112 -45.95 -45.82 -46.87
CA VAL A 112 -45.93 -46.17 -48.30
C VAL A 112 -47.14 -45.57 -48.98
N CYS A 113 -46.91 -44.71 -49.97
CA CYS A 113 -47.95 -44.31 -50.92
C CYS A 113 -48.16 -45.45 -51.91
N MET A 114 -49.40 -45.80 -52.17
CA MET A 114 -49.81 -46.80 -53.16
C MET A 114 -50.76 -46.15 -54.17
N LEU A 115 -50.44 -46.20 -55.46
CA LEU A 115 -51.36 -45.82 -56.54
C LEU A 115 -51.79 -47.09 -57.29
N VAL A 116 -53.10 -47.31 -57.40
CA VAL A 116 -53.68 -48.58 -57.91
C VAL A 116 -54.43 -48.35 -59.21
N THR A 117 -54.03 -49.07 -60.24
CA THR A 117 -54.72 -49.20 -61.53
C THR A 117 -55.33 -50.60 -61.65
N GLU A 118 -56.04 -50.88 -62.74
CA GLU A 118 -56.63 -52.20 -62.98
C GLU A 118 -55.57 -53.32 -63.04
N ASP A 119 -54.45 -53.06 -63.74
CA ASP A 119 -53.40 -54.05 -63.97
C ASP A 119 -52.22 -54.02 -62.99
N ASN A 120 -52.07 -52.98 -62.14
CA ASN A 120 -50.83 -52.76 -61.37
C ASN A 120 -51.00 -51.93 -60.10
N VAL A 121 -50.07 -52.11 -59.17
CA VAL A 121 -49.94 -51.37 -57.91
C VAL A 121 -48.55 -50.75 -57.84
N PHE A 122 -48.48 -49.42 -57.87
CA PHE A 122 -47.24 -48.67 -57.74
C PHE A 122 -47.02 -48.28 -56.28
N GLU A 123 -45.85 -48.55 -55.71
CA GLU A 123 -45.52 -48.20 -54.31
C GLU A 123 -44.33 -47.22 -54.21
N ALA A 124 -44.48 -46.16 -53.40
CA ALA A 124 -43.40 -45.25 -53.05
C ALA A 124 -43.23 -45.16 -51.52
N PRO A 125 -42.20 -45.78 -50.94
CA PRO A 125 -41.93 -45.70 -49.52
C PRO A 125 -41.32 -44.35 -49.12
N THR A 126 -41.62 -43.96 -47.88
CA THR A 126 -41.14 -42.77 -47.17
C THR A 126 -40.87 -43.14 -45.71
N VAL A 127 -39.67 -42.92 -45.21
CA VAL A 127 -39.34 -43.06 -43.79
C VAL A 127 -39.55 -41.71 -43.12
N VAL A 128 -40.27 -41.68 -42.00
CA VAL A 128 -40.41 -40.46 -41.19
C VAL A 128 -39.37 -40.44 -40.09
N LYS A 129 -38.72 -39.28 -39.90
CA LYS A 129 -37.84 -38.98 -38.78
C LYS A 129 -38.30 -37.74 -38.05
N VAL A 130 -38.37 -37.80 -36.73
CA VAL A 130 -38.91 -36.76 -35.86
C VAL A 130 -37.80 -36.25 -34.95
N PHE A 131 -37.66 -34.93 -34.88
CA PHE A 131 -36.60 -34.28 -34.10
C PHE A 131 -37.21 -33.31 -33.10
N LYS A 132 -36.79 -33.38 -31.84
CA LYS A 132 -37.10 -32.40 -30.80
C LYS A 132 -35.81 -31.73 -30.35
N GLN A 133 -35.73 -30.42 -30.60
CA GLN A 133 -34.65 -29.59 -30.08
C GLN A 133 -34.72 -29.54 -28.53
N PRO A 134 -33.60 -29.79 -27.82
CA PRO A 134 -33.52 -29.63 -26.36
C PRO A 134 -33.82 -28.20 -25.90
N LEU A 135 -34.31 -28.08 -24.66
CA LEU A 135 -34.25 -26.82 -23.93
C LEU A 135 -32.79 -26.41 -23.68
N LYS A 136 -32.53 -25.10 -23.64
CA LYS A 136 -31.20 -24.53 -23.36
C LYS A 136 -30.62 -25.17 -22.09
N PRO A 137 -29.37 -25.67 -22.12
CA PRO A 137 -28.78 -26.29 -20.95
C PRO A 137 -28.56 -25.26 -19.83
N GLU A 138 -28.84 -25.67 -18.60
CA GLU A 138 -28.65 -24.86 -17.40
C GLU A 138 -27.73 -25.57 -16.41
N ILE A 139 -26.78 -24.84 -15.83
CA ILE A 139 -25.95 -25.34 -14.74
C ILE A 139 -26.70 -25.09 -13.42
N VAL A 140 -27.22 -26.14 -12.81
CA VAL A 140 -27.92 -26.14 -11.51
C VAL A 140 -27.06 -26.80 -10.43
N ASN A 141 -27.54 -26.80 -9.18
CA ASN A 141 -26.84 -27.41 -8.03
C ASN A 141 -25.37 -26.96 -7.89
N LYS A 142 -25.12 -25.67 -8.17
CA LYS A 142 -23.79 -25.06 -8.18
C LYS A 142 -23.13 -25.14 -6.80
N ALA A 143 -21.83 -25.44 -6.77
CA ALA A 143 -21.02 -25.22 -5.57
C ALA A 143 -21.09 -23.74 -5.14
N GLN A 144 -21.20 -23.50 -3.84
CA GLN A 144 -21.08 -22.15 -3.28
C GLN A 144 -19.63 -21.62 -3.41
N PHE A 145 -18.65 -22.50 -3.22
CA PHE A 145 -17.23 -22.24 -3.35
C PHE A 145 -16.47 -23.54 -3.67
N LEU A 146 -15.29 -23.42 -4.29
CA LEU A 146 -14.43 -24.52 -4.69
C LEU A 146 -13.01 -24.34 -4.13
N GLU A 147 -12.56 -25.28 -3.30
CA GLU A 147 -11.25 -25.33 -2.69
C GLU A 147 -10.20 -25.82 -3.69
N THR A 148 -9.09 -25.09 -3.81
CA THR A 148 -7.95 -25.53 -4.63
C THR A 148 -7.39 -26.87 -4.14
N GLU A 149 -6.82 -27.63 -5.07
CA GLU A 149 -6.22 -28.94 -4.84
C GLU A 149 -7.18 -30.08 -4.44
N GLN A 150 -8.49 -29.82 -4.29
CA GLN A 150 -9.50 -30.84 -3.96
C GLN A 150 -10.47 -31.10 -5.11
N LEU A 151 -10.90 -32.36 -5.29
CA LEU A 151 -11.96 -32.73 -6.23
C LEU A 151 -13.32 -32.43 -5.60
N LYS A 152 -14.04 -31.43 -6.10
CA LYS A 152 -15.37 -31.05 -5.61
C LYS A 152 -16.39 -30.97 -6.74
N LYS A 153 -17.65 -31.32 -6.45
CA LYS A 153 -18.75 -31.17 -7.40
C LYS A 153 -18.98 -29.69 -7.69
N LEU A 154 -18.79 -29.28 -8.95
CA LEU A 154 -18.98 -27.91 -9.42
C LEU A 154 -20.46 -27.61 -9.68
N GLY A 155 -21.19 -28.56 -10.26
CA GLY A 155 -22.62 -28.45 -10.55
C GLY A 155 -23.13 -29.52 -11.50
N ASP A 156 -24.41 -29.41 -11.86
CA ASP A 156 -25.10 -30.30 -12.80
C ASP A 156 -25.55 -29.50 -14.02
N CYS A 157 -25.09 -29.87 -15.22
CA CYS A 157 -25.63 -29.35 -16.47
C CYS A 157 -26.85 -30.17 -16.88
N VAL A 158 -28.03 -29.54 -16.90
CA VAL A 158 -29.31 -30.19 -17.21
C VAL A 158 -29.86 -29.66 -18.53
N SER A 159 -30.31 -30.56 -19.41
CA SER A 159 -31.05 -30.21 -20.62
C SER A 159 -32.20 -31.18 -20.84
N LYS A 160 -33.38 -30.64 -21.15
CA LYS A 160 -34.67 -31.35 -21.16
C LYS A 160 -35.24 -31.46 -22.56
N ASP A 161 -36.20 -32.36 -22.70
CA ASP A 161 -37.08 -32.51 -23.85
C ASP A 161 -36.33 -32.65 -25.19
N SER A 162 -35.41 -33.62 -25.26
CA SER A 162 -34.58 -33.85 -26.45
C SER A 162 -34.83 -35.21 -27.11
N TYR A 163 -34.82 -35.21 -28.45
CA TYR A 163 -34.84 -36.43 -29.27
C TYR A 163 -34.29 -36.14 -30.68
N PRO A 164 -33.42 -36.99 -31.27
CA PRO A 164 -32.77 -38.16 -30.67
C PRO A 164 -31.82 -37.81 -29.51
N ASP A 165 -31.14 -38.83 -28.98
CA ASP A 165 -30.13 -38.70 -27.91
C ASP A 165 -29.12 -37.57 -28.17
N VAL A 166 -28.75 -36.88 -27.08
CA VAL A 166 -27.83 -35.74 -27.09
C VAL A 166 -26.62 -35.96 -26.18
N ASN A 167 -25.52 -35.26 -26.48
CA ASN A 167 -24.28 -35.29 -25.70
C ASN A 167 -24.04 -33.95 -25.01
N ILE A 168 -23.55 -33.98 -23.76
CA ILE A 168 -23.12 -32.79 -23.01
C ILE A 168 -21.60 -32.68 -23.05
N THR A 169 -21.08 -31.45 -23.25
CA THR A 169 -19.65 -31.13 -23.16
C THR A 169 -19.44 -29.95 -22.21
N TRP A 170 -18.44 -30.03 -21.34
CA TRP A 170 -18.10 -28.97 -20.39
C TRP A 170 -16.94 -28.11 -20.89
N TYR A 171 -16.98 -26.82 -20.57
CA TYR A 171 -16.00 -25.83 -21.00
C TYR A 171 -15.53 -24.95 -19.84
N ARG A 172 -14.23 -24.65 -19.87
CA ARG A 172 -13.52 -23.71 -18.99
C ARG A 172 -12.90 -22.63 -19.86
N ASN A 173 -13.28 -21.37 -19.66
CA ASN A 173 -12.84 -20.25 -20.51
C ASN A 173 -13.03 -20.50 -22.02
N GLY A 174 -14.14 -21.14 -22.40
CA GLY A 174 -14.44 -21.51 -23.79
C GLY A 174 -13.65 -22.70 -24.36
N ARG A 175 -12.75 -23.32 -23.60
CA ARG A 175 -12.04 -24.55 -24.00
C ARG A 175 -12.70 -25.78 -23.37
N THR A 176 -12.80 -26.87 -24.11
CA THR A 176 -13.35 -28.15 -23.62
C THR A 176 -12.50 -28.69 -22.47
N LEU A 177 -13.15 -29.20 -21.42
CA LEU A 177 -12.48 -29.94 -20.34
C LEU A 177 -12.26 -31.39 -20.75
N ASP A 178 -11.02 -31.87 -20.66
CA ASP A 178 -10.65 -33.26 -20.94
C ASP A 178 -10.83 -34.14 -19.68
N PRO A 179 -11.51 -35.31 -19.76
CA PRO A 179 -11.68 -36.22 -18.62
C PRO A 179 -10.38 -36.71 -17.96
N SER A 180 -9.22 -36.58 -18.61
CA SER A 180 -7.92 -36.95 -18.05
C SER A 180 -7.30 -35.90 -17.12
N GLU A 181 -7.76 -34.65 -17.13
CA GLU A 181 -7.17 -33.51 -16.38
C GLU A 181 -7.79 -33.28 -14.99
N GLY A 182 -8.05 -34.34 -14.21
CA GLY A 182 -8.71 -34.18 -12.90
C GLY A 182 -10.17 -33.72 -13.00
N VAL A 183 -10.82 -34.11 -14.10
CA VAL A 183 -12.21 -33.83 -14.46
C VAL A 183 -12.97 -35.15 -14.39
N ILE A 184 -13.95 -35.27 -13.49
CA ILE A 184 -14.83 -36.44 -13.44
C ILE A 184 -16.23 -35.98 -13.85
N THR A 185 -16.75 -36.56 -14.94
CA THR A 185 -18.12 -36.30 -15.40
C THR A 185 -18.98 -37.54 -15.27
N THR A 186 -20.18 -37.38 -14.72
CA THR A 186 -21.19 -38.45 -14.63
C THR A 186 -22.41 -38.06 -15.43
N LEU A 187 -22.79 -38.87 -16.43
CA LEU A 187 -23.97 -38.63 -17.26
C LEU A 187 -25.14 -39.51 -16.79
N GLN A 188 -26.28 -38.88 -16.55
CA GLN A 188 -27.56 -39.52 -16.26
C GLN A 188 -28.58 -39.13 -17.33
N ARG A 189 -29.46 -40.08 -17.68
CA ARG A 189 -30.54 -39.89 -18.65
C ARG A 189 -31.85 -40.40 -18.08
N GLN A 190 -32.90 -39.62 -18.27
CA GLN A 190 -34.27 -39.98 -17.94
C GLN A 190 -35.12 -39.80 -19.20
N VAL A 191 -35.91 -40.81 -19.57
CA VAL A 191 -36.83 -40.75 -20.71
C VAL A 191 -38.26 -40.72 -20.17
N ASP A 192 -39.06 -39.79 -20.66
CA ASP A 192 -40.49 -39.72 -20.34
C ASP A 192 -41.23 -40.86 -21.08
N PRO A 193 -41.97 -41.74 -20.38
CA PRO A 193 -42.55 -42.93 -20.98
C PRO A 193 -43.76 -42.65 -21.90
N ALA A 194 -44.37 -41.47 -21.80
CA ALA A 194 -45.55 -41.10 -22.60
C ALA A 194 -45.17 -40.39 -23.90
N THR A 195 -44.15 -39.53 -23.85
CA THR A 195 -43.69 -38.70 -24.98
C THR A 195 -42.45 -39.27 -25.67
N GLN A 196 -41.69 -40.15 -25.01
CA GLN A 196 -40.36 -40.65 -25.41
C GLN A 196 -39.26 -39.57 -25.48
N LEU A 197 -39.52 -38.38 -24.92
CA LEU A 197 -38.54 -37.31 -24.84
C LEU A 197 -37.52 -37.59 -23.73
N SER A 198 -36.25 -37.25 -23.98
CA SER A 198 -35.15 -37.48 -23.03
C SER A 198 -34.68 -36.19 -22.36
N THR A 199 -34.48 -36.27 -21.05
CA THR A 199 -33.74 -35.30 -20.24
C THR A 199 -32.37 -35.89 -19.91
N VAL A 200 -31.32 -35.10 -20.09
CA VAL A 200 -29.94 -35.45 -19.76
C VAL A 200 -29.39 -34.53 -18.68
N THR A 201 -28.67 -35.13 -17.74
CA THR A 201 -27.99 -34.44 -16.64
C THR A 201 -26.53 -34.88 -16.64
N SER A 202 -25.59 -33.94 -16.76
CA SER A 202 -24.16 -34.20 -16.56
C SER A 202 -23.70 -33.52 -15.29
N SER A 203 -23.24 -34.30 -14.29
CA SER A 203 -22.56 -33.76 -13.12
C SER A 203 -21.08 -33.58 -13.41
N LEU A 204 -20.51 -32.42 -13.07
CA LEU A 204 -19.07 -32.17 -13.13
C LEU A 204 -18.46 -32.12 -11.72
N VAL A 205 -17.45 -32.94 -11.49
CA VAL A 205 -16.51 -32.84 -10.37
C VAL A 205 -15.17 -32.38 -10.93
N TYR A 206 -14.60 -31.32 -10.35
CA TYR A 206 -13.41 -30.66 -10.88
C TYR A 206 -12.42 -30.31 -9.77
N LYS A 207 -11.13 -30.42 -10.07
CA LYS A 207 -10.04 -29.99 -9.19
C LYS A 207 -9.64 -28.55 -9.55
N THR A 208 -10.05 -27.56 -8.75
CA THR A 208 -9.77 -26.16 -9.03
C THR A 208 -8.35 -25.73 -8.69
N THR A 209 -7.94 -24.64 -9.31
CA THR A 209 -6.64 -23.98 -9.20
C THR A 209 -6.84 -22.46 -9.04
N LYS A 210 -5.80 -21.72 -8.63
CA LYS A 210 -5.86 -20.24 -8.61
C LYS A 210 -6.09 -19.61 -9.99
N ASN A 211 -5.81 -20.35 -11.06
CA ASN A 211 -6.08 -19.91 -12.44
C ASN A 211 -7.57 -19.96 -12.81
N ASP A 212 -8.46 -20.42 -11.91
CA ASP A 212 -9.92 -20.44 -12.09
C ASP A 212 -10.63 -19.20 -11.52
N ILE A 213 -9.92 -18.33 -10.81
CA ILE A 213 -10.47 -17.10 -10.24
C ILE A 213 -11.08 -16.24 -11.35
N LYS A 214 -12.39 -15.99 -11.26
CA LYS A 214 -13.20 -15.25 -12.26
C LYS A 214 -13.22 -15.88 -13.66
N ILE A 215 -12.87 -17.16 -13.80
CA ILE A 215 -13.01 -17.89 -15.07
C ILE A 215 -14.44 -18.42 -15.23
N PRO A 216 -15.09 -18.21 -16.40
CA PRO A 216 -16.41 -18.76 -16.66
C PRO A 216 -16.33 -20.25 -17.00
N PHE A 217 -17.23 -21.01 -16.37
CA PHE A 217 -17.59 -22.38 -16.78
C PHE A 217 -18.90 -22.34 -17.55
N THR A 218 -18.99 -23.13 -18.62
CA THR A 218 -20.22 -23.37 -19.38
C THR A 218 -20.33 -24.85 -19.71
N CYS A 219 -21.53 -25.30 -20.05
CA CYS A 219 -21.73 -26.55 -20.75
C CYS A 219 -22.42 -26.31 -22.10
N SER A 220 -22.27 -27.26 -23.03
CA SER A 220 -23.01 -27.28 -24.28
C SER A 220 -23.71 -28.62 -24.46
N VAL A 221 -24.85 -28.59 -25.14
CA VAL A 221 -25.59 -29.77 -25.60
C VAL A 221 -25.49 -29.83 -27.10
N THR A 222 -24.95 -30.93 -27.61
CA THR A 222 -24.88 -31.22 -29.04
C THR A 222 -25.97 -32.23 -29.40
N TYR A 223 -26.85 -31.85 -30.32
CA TYR A 223 -28.06 -32.59 -30.71
C TYR A 223 -28.18 -32.68 -32.23
N TYR A 224 -28.95 -33.64 -32.72
CA TYR A 224 -29.30 -33.76 -34.14
C TYR A 224 -30.68 -33.14 -34.38
N GLY A 225 -30.82 -32.33 -35.42
CA GLY A 225 -32.09 -31.80 -35.92
C GLY A 225 -32.29 -32.10 -37.41
N PRO A 226 -33.39 -31.61 -38.01
CA PRO A 226 -33.75 -31.89 -39.41
C PRO A 226 -32.69 -31.52 -40.45
N SER A 227 -31.82 -30.55 -40.11
CA SER A 227 -30.74 -30.02 -40.96
C SER A 227 -29.35 -30.54 -40.57
N GLY A 228 -29.25 -31.56 -39.71
CA GLY A 228 -27.98 -32.08 -39.16
C GLY A 228 -27.71 -31.64 -37.73
N GLN A 229 -26.44 -31.73 -37.32
CA GLN A 229 -26.00 -31.51 -35.94
C GLN A 229 -25.99 -30.01 -35.58
N LYS A 230 -26.38 -29.68 -34.35
CA LYS A 230 -26.39 -28.32 -33.78
C LYS A 230 -25.96 -28.38 -32.31
N THR A 231 -25.47 -27.25 -31.79
CA THR A 231 -25.00 -27.13 -30.40
C THR A 231 -25.63 -25.90 -29.74
N ILE A 232 -26.04 -26.03 -28.47
CA ILE A 232 -26.58 -24.94 -27.64
C ILE A 232 -25.73 -24.84 -26.38
N HIS A 233 -25.27 -23.64 -26.02
CA HIS A 233 -24.49 -23.38 -24.80
C HIS A 233 -25.36 -22.87 -23.65
N SER A 234 -24.93 -23.17 -22.42
CA SER A 234 -25.48 -22.61 -21.20
C SER A 234 -25.05 -21.15 -21.02
N ASP A 235 -25.68 -20.47 -20.08
CA ASP A 235 -25.11 -19.24 -19.51
C ASP A 235 -23.83 -19.55 -18.72
N GLN A 236 -23.01 -18.51 -18.53
CA GLN A 236 -21.75 -18.60 -17.79
C GLN A 236 -22.00 -18.76 -16.28
N ALA A 237 -21.29 -19.70 -15.66
CA ALA A 237 -21.20 -19.84 -14.22
C ALA A 237 -19.82 -19.44 -13.72
N PHE A 238 -19.77 -18.65 -12.65
CA PHE A 238 -18.57 -18.27 -11.93
C PHE A 238 -18.65 -18.84 -10.51
N PHE A 239 -17.49 -19.16 -9.93
CA PHE A 239 -17.38 -19.76 -8.61
C PHE A 239 -16.37 -18.97 -7.78
N ASP A 240 -16.62 -18.87 -6.48
CA ASP A 240 -15.61 -18.38 -5.55
C ASP A 240 -14.57 -19.49 -5.32
N ILE A 241 -13.29 -19.16 -5.45
CA ILE A 241 -12.19 -20.12 -5.41
C ILE A 241 -11.45 -19.91 -4.09
N TYR A 242 -11.59 -20.88 -3.19
CA TYR A 242 -10.94 -20.86 -1.88
C TYR A 242 -9.55 -21.47 -1.99
N TYR A 243 -8.57 -20.83 -1.37
CA TYR A 243 -7.18 -21.27 -1.39
C TYR A 243 -6.44 -20.82 -0.12
N PRO A 244 -5.50 -21.63 0.39
CA PRO A 244 -4.77 -21.31 1.60
C PRO A 244 -3.90 -20.05 1.42
N THR A 245 -3.54 -19.43 2.55
CA THR A 245 -2.53 -18.38 2.57
C THR A 245 -1.17 -18.99 2.25
N GLU A 246 -0.45 -18.36 1.33
CA GLU A 246 0.94 -18.69 0.95
C GLU A 246 1.94 -17.61 1.39
N LYS A 247 1.42 -16.42 1.76
CA LYS A 247 2.23 -15.29 2.19
C LYS A 247 1.51 -14.51 3.29
N VAL A 248 2.17 -14.41 4.43
CA VAL A 248 1.82 -13.47 5.52
C VAL A 248 2.58 -12.15 5.32
N THR A 249 1.98 -11.05 5.75
CA THR A 249 2.61 -9.73 5.84
C THR A 249 2.22 -9.05 7.15
N ILE A 250 3.09 -8.19 7.68
CA ILE A 250 2.84 -7.39 8.87
C ILE A 250 2.96 -5.90 8.53
N GLN A 251 2.05 -5.09 9.07
CA GLN A 251 1.98 -3.64 8.88
C GLN A 251 1.92 -2.95 10.24
N VAL A 252 2.50 -1.76 10.35
CA VAL A 252 2.43 -0.93 11.56
C VAL A 252 1.51 0.26 11.28
N LEU A 253 0.47 0.42 12.10
CA LEU A 253 -0.58 1.41 11.94
C LEU A 253 -0.65 2.36 13.16
N PRO A 254 -0.92 3.67 12.97
CA PRO A 254 -0.94 4.37 11.69
C PRO A 254 0.48 4.40 11.06
N PRO A 255 0.59 4.46 9.72
CA PRO A 255 1.88 4.63 9.07
C PRO A 255 2.51 5.95 9.50
N LYS A 256 3.64 5.88 10.20
CA LYS A 256 4.41 7.02 10.72
C LYS A 256 5.86 6.94 10.25
N ASN A 257 6.45 8.09 9.95
CA ASN A 257 7.88 8.19 9.60
C ASN A 257 8.79 7.79 10.77
N ALA A 258 8.36 8.08 12.00
CA ALA A 258 9.06 7.77 13.24
C ALA A 258 8.04 7.48 14.35
N ILE A 259 8.28 6.43 15.12
CA ILE A 259 7.51 6.10 16.32
C ILE A 259 8.30 6.65 17.52
N LYS A 260 7.63 7.33 18.46
CA LYS A 260 8.27 7.93 19.63
C LYS A 260 7.66 7.43 20.95
N GLU A 261 8.36 7.64 22.06
CA GLU A 261 7.82 7.26 23.37
C GLU A 261 6.48 7.94 23.65
N GLY A 262 5.51 7.17 24.16
CA GLY A 262 4.12 7.60 24.37
C GLY A 262 3.20 7.46 23.16
N ASP A 263 3.70 7.03 22.00
CA ASP A 263 2.83 6.69 20.87
C ASP A 263 1.99 5.42 21.13
N ASN A 264 0.81 5.38 20.52
CA ASN A 264 0.04 4.15 20.35
C ASN A 264 0.22 3.64 18.91
N ILE A 265 0.52 2.35 18.75
CA ILE A 265 0.67 1.68 17.45
C ILE A 265 -0.11 0.36 17.43
N THR A 266 -0.50 -0.08 16.25
CA THR A 266 -1.18 -1.36 16.03
C THR A 266 -0.41 -2.16 14.99
N LEU A 267 0.00 -3.37 15.34
CA LEU A 267 0.49 -4.36 14.41
C LEU A 267 -0.72 -4.98 13.71
N LYS A 268 -0.73 -4.99 12.38
CA LYS A 268 -1.76 -5.66 11.58
C LYS A 268 -1.12 -6.75 10.74
N CYS A 269 -1.53 -7.99 10.98
CA CYS A 269 -1.10 -9.14 10.20
C CYS A 269 -2.11 -9.41 9.08
N LEU A 270 -1.65 -9.87 7.91
CA LEU A 270 -2.49 -10.14 6.74
C LEU A 270 -1.97 -11.37 6.00
N GLY A 271 -2.86 -12.34 5.74
CA GLY A 271 -2.62 -13.46 4.84
C GLY A 271 -3.24 -13.20 3.46
N ASN A 272 -2.63 -13.73 2.40
CA ASN A 272 -3.11 -13.57 1.02
C ASN A 272 -4.14 -14.62 0.57
N GLY A 273 -4.55 -15.56 1.43
CA GLY A 273 -5.53 -16.61 1.14
C GLY A 273 -6.95 -16.10 0.90
N ASN A 274 -7.82 -16.99 0.41
CA ASN A 274 -9.25 -16.76 0.27
C ASN A 274 -10.04 -17.92 0.92
N PRO A 275 -10.87 -17.68 1.95
CA PRO A 275 -10.99 -16.42 2.69
C PRO A 275 -9.67 -16.03 3.39
N PRO A 276 -9.46 -14.75 3.71
CA PRO A 276 -8.31 -14.31 4.49
C PRO A 276 -8.37 -14.90 5.92
N PRO A 277 -7.22 -15.22 6.55
CA PRO A 277 -7.21 -15.72 7.93
C PRO A 277 -7.74 -14.67 8.91
N GLU A 278 -8.57 -15.11 9.85
CA GLU A 278 -9.18 -14.23 10.86
C GLU A 278 -8.28 -14.03 12.09
N GLU A 279 -7.39 -14.98 12.36
CA GLU A 279 -6.52 -15.03 13.54
C GLU A 279 -5.06 -15.30 13.19
N PHE A 280 -4.16 -14.76 14.02
CA PHE A 280 -2.71 -14.86 13.86
C PHE A 280 -2.02 -14.99 15.22
N LEU A 281 -0.77 -15.45 15.21
CA LEU A 281 0.14 -15.40 16.36
C LEU A 281 1.08 -14.20 16.19
N PHE A 282 1.16 -13.33 17.19
CA PHE A 282 2.11 -12.22 17.25
C PHE A 282 3.25 -12.53 18.21
N TYR A 283 4.49 -12.28 17.80
CA TYR A 283 5.68 -12.44 18.64
C TYR A 283 6.31 -11.08 18.88
N LEU A 284 6.46 -10.70 20.14
CA LEU A 284 7.03 -9.42 20.55
C LEU A 284 8.53 -9.57 20.83
N PRO A 285 9.33 -8.49 20.74
CA PRO A 285 10.76 -8.53 21.08
C PRO A 285 11.01 -9.12 22.48
N GLY A 286 11.87 -10.14 22.55
CA GLY A 286 12.20 -10.83 23.80
C GLY A 286 11.15 -11.82 24.32
N GLN A 287 10.02 -12.01 23.63
CA GLN A 287 8.99 -13.00 23.98
C GLN A 287 8.98 -14.15 22.97
N PRO A 288 9.34 -15.39 23.36
CA PRO A 288 9.37 -16.53 22.45
C PRO A 288 7.99 -17.12 22.17
N GLU A 289 7.01 -16.88 23.05
CA GLU A 289 5.65 -17.38 22.90
C GLU A 289 4.82 -16.45 22.01
N GLY A 290 4.08 -17.04 21.07
CA GLY A 290 3.21 -16.30 20.16
C GLY A 290 1.86 -15.99 20.81
N ILE A 291 1.50 -14.71 20.87
CA ILE A 291 0.23 -14.23 21.39
C ILE A 291 -0.84 -14.40 20.30
N ARG A 292 -1.83 -15.27 20.54
CA ARG A 292 -2.99 -15.43 19.65
C ARG A 292 -3.87 -14.19 19.73
N SER A 293 -4.19 -13.61 18.58
CA SER A 293 -5.12 -12.50 18.43
C SER A 293 -5.90 -12.66 17.11
N SER A 294 -6.81 -11.72 16.86
CA SER A 294 -7.32 -11.43 15.52
C SER A 294 -6.19 -11.03 14.54
N ASN A 295 -6.53 -10.48 13.38
CA ASN A 295 -5.55 -9.85 12.48
C ASN A 295 -4.85 -8.59 13.04
N THR A 296 -5.08 -8.19 14.30
CA THR A 296 -4.42 -7.03 14.93
C THR A 296 -3.92 -7.26 16.36
N TYR A 297 -2.86 -6.55 16.73
CA TYR A 297 -2.34 -6.45 18.10
C TYR A 297 -1.97 -5.00 18.43
N ILE A 298 -2.48 -4.46 19.54
CA ILE A 298 -2.35 -3.04 19.91
C ILE A 298 -1.28 -2.86 20.98
N LEU A 299 -0.38 -1.90 20.77
CA LEU A 299 0.66 -1.47 21.70
C LEU A 299 0.39 -0.01 22.07
N THR A 300 0.06 0.25 23.34
CA THR A 300 -0.21 1.61 23.86
C THR A 300 0.95 2.14 24.69
N ASP A 301 1.14 3.45 24.71
CA ASP A 301 2.19 4.15 25.49
C ASP A 301 3.58 3.53 25.28
N VAL A 302 3.98 3.31 24.02
CA VAL A 302 5.22 2.56 23.73
C VAL A 302 6.44 3.24 24.35
N ARG A 303 7.35 2.44 24.90
CA ARG A 303 8.59 2.90 25.56
C ARG A 303 9.80 2.37 24.81
N ARG A 304 10.99 2.93 25.06
CA ARG A 304 12.23 2.59 24.35
C ARG A 304 12.59 1.09 24.35
N ASN A 305 12.17 0.34 25.37
CA ASN A 305 12.33 -1.11 25.48
C ASN A 305 11.43 -1.92 24.52
N ALA A 306 10.42 -1.30 23.91
CA ALA A 306 9.63 -1.87 22.83
C ALA A 306 10.33 -1.76 21.46
N THR A 307 11.57 -1.28 21.41
CA THR A 307 12.40 -1.33 20.19
C THR A 307 12.81 -2.78 19.91
N GLY A 308 12.52 -3.28 18.71
CA GLY A 308 12.92 -4.63 18.30
C GLY A 308 12.19 -5.14 17.05
N ASP A 309 12.40 -6.43 16.78
CA ASP A 309 11.84 -7.14 15.62
C ASP A 309 10.53 -7.85 16.02
N TYR A 310 9.42 -7.39 15.46
CA TYR A 310 8.06 -7.89 15.71
C TYR A 310 7.63 -8.83 14.60
N LYS A 311 7.06 -9.97 14.95
CA LYS A 311 6.68 -11.01 13.99
C LYS A 311 5.20 -11.34 14.08
N CYS A 312 4.64 -11.84 12.98
CA CYS A 312 3.39 -12.58 13.02
C CYS A 312 3.40 -13.78 12.08
N SER A 313 2.64 -14.82 12.43
CA SER A 313 2.43 -16.03 11.61
C SER A 313 0.99 -16.53 11.72
N LEU A 314 0.65 -17.51 10.89
CA LEU A 314 -0.62 -18.22 10.99
C LEU A 314 -0.69 -19.10 12.26
N THR A 315 -1.89 -19.36 12.75
CA THR A 315 -2.11 -20.19 13.95
C THR A 315 -1.86 -21.67 13.69
N ASP A 316 -2.13 -22.14 12.47
CA ASP A 316 -1.91 -23.49 11.95
C ASP A 316 -0.50 -23.66 11.35
N GLU A 317 -0.03 -22.71 10.53
CA GLU A 317 1.30 -22.75 9.91
C GLU A 317 2.28 -21.73 10.52
N LYS A 318 2.85 -22.09 11.69
CA LYS A 318 3.79 -21.24 12.44
C LYS A 318 5.10 -20.93 11.72
N SER A 319 5.46 -21.68 10.68
CA SER A 319 6.62 -21.44 9.82
C SER A 319 6.45 -20.23 8.89
N MET A 320 5.22 -19.85 8.57
CA MET A 320 4.92 -18.75 7.65
C MET A 320 4.94 -17.41 8.39
N ILE A 321 6.15 -16.89 8.61
CA ILE A 321 6.40 -15.70 9.43
C ILE A 321 6.60 -14.44 8.57
N ALA A 322 5.91 -13.35 8.91
CA ALA A 322 6.27 -12.00 8.51
C ALA A 322 6.95 -11.25 9.67
N SER A 323 7.89 -10.34 9.36
CA SER A 323 8.67 -9.58 10.34
C SER A 323 8.68 -8.08 10.02
N THR A 324 8.72 -7.24 11.05
CA THR A 324 8.99 -5.80 10.93
C THR A 324 9.73 -5.27 12.15
N THR A 325 10.77 -4.49 11.92
CA THR A 325 11.53 -3.84 12.99
C THR A 325 10.89 -2.50 13.35
N ILE A 326 10.59 -2.31 14.64
CA ILE A 326 10.13 -1.04 15.20
C ILE A 326 11.25 -0.43 16.04
N THR A 327 11.52 0.85 15.82
CA THR A 327 12.44 1.65 16.64
C THR A 327 11.65 2.74 17.34
N VAL A 328 11.66 2.74 18.68
CA VAL A 328 10.97 3.74 19.49
C VAL A 328 11.94 4.87 19.84
N HIS A 329 11.68 6.05 19.30
CA HIS A 329 12.52 7.22 19.48
C HIS A 329 12.24 7.96 20.80
N TYR A 330 13.31 8.28 21.52
CA TYR A 330 13.28 8.99 22.79
C TYR A 330 14.33 10.11 22.82
N LEU A 331 14.11 11.07 23.71
CA LEU A 331 14.97 12.22 23.99
C LEU A 331 14.79 12.68 25.44
N ASP A 332 15.81 12.42 26.26
CA ASP A 332 15.92 12.91 27.62
C ASP A 332 17.03 13.96 27.71
N LEU A 333 16.82 14.94 28.57
CA LEU A 333 17.77 16.02 28.87
C LEU A 333 17.85 16.17 30.39
N SER A 334 19.05 16.31 30.93
CA SER A 334 19.26 16.54 32.35
C SER A 334 20.31 17.62 32.55
N LEU A 335 19.97 18.65 33.31
CA LEU A 335 20.81 19.80 33.61
C LEU A 335 21.18 19.77 35.09
N ASN A 336 22.47 19.91 35.39
CA ASN A 336 22.97 19.98 36.76
C ASN A 336 24.00 21.14 36.90
N PRO A 337 23.78 22.09 37.82
CA PRO A 337 22.53 22.30 38.57
C PRO A 337 21.43 22.89 37.68
N SER A 338 20.17 22.71 38.09
CA SER A 338 18.98 23.27 37.46
C SER A 338 18.15 24.09 38.46
N GLY A 339 17.17 24.85 37.98
CA GLY A 339 16.38 25.75 38.83
C GLY A 339 17.13 27.05 39.17
N GLU A 340 16.89 27.60 40.35
CA GLU A 340 17.58 28.81 40.82
C GLU A 340 18.82 28.46 41.65
N VAL A 341 19.96 29.08 41.35
CA VAL A 341 21.24 28.83 42.02
C VAL A 341 21.93 30.16 42.34
N THR A 342 22.07 30.43 43.63
CA THR A 342 22.83 31.57 44.14
C THR A 342 24.26 31.16 44.48
N LYS A 343 25.24 31.95 44.03
CA LYS A 343 26.68 31.78 44.28
C LYS A 343 27.33 33.11 44.60
N GLN A 344 28.47 33.07 45.30
CA GLN A 344 29.25 34.27 45.58
C GLN A 344 30.19 34.60 44.40
N ILE A 345 30.52 35.88 44.23
CA ILE A 345 31.52 36.33 43.28
C ILE A 345 32.86 35.62 43.54
N GLY A 346 33.48 35.13 42.47
CA GLY A 346 34.71 34.35 42.53
C GLY A 346 34.52 32.83 42.64
N ASP A 347 33.33 32.33 43.03
CA ASP A 347 33.04 30.89 43.12
C ASP A 347 33.19 30.19 41.77
N ALA A 348 33.51 28.89 41.81
CA ALA A 348 33.41 28.01 40.65
C ALA A 348 32.02 27.37 40.56
N LEU A 349 31.48 27.26 39.34
CA LEU A 349 30.19 26.60 39.08
C LEU A 349 30.30 25.65 37.87
N PRO A 350 30.50 24.34 38.10
CA PRO A 350 30.46 23.36 37.03
C PRO A 350 29.01 23.14 36.58
N VAL A 351 28.69 23.52 35.35
CA VAL A 351 27.37 23.29 34.73
C VAL A 351 27.47 22.17 33.70
N THR A 352 26.79 21.04 33.93
CA THR A 352 26.67 19.91 33.00
C THR A 352 25.24 19.82 32.46
N CYS A 353 25.09 19.66 31.15
CA CYS A 353 23.83 19.24 30.54
C CYS A 353 24.10 17.93 29.79
N THR A 354 23.51 16.84 30.26
CA THR A 354 23.63 15.50 29.68
C THR A 354 22.39 15.16 28.87
N ILE A 355 22.59 14.41 27.80
CA ILE A 355 21.57 14.05 26.83
C ILE A 355 21.56 12.53 26.65
N SER A 356 20.37 11.94 26.63
CA SER A 356 20.17 10.52 26.29
C SER A 356 19.13 10.45 25.18
N SER A 357 19.52 9.97 24.01
CA SER A 357 18.67 10.03 22.82
C SER A 357 18.86 8.83 21.91
N SER A 358 17.75 8.40 21.28
CA SER A 358 17.72 7.30 20.31
C SER A 358 18.46 7.55 18.99
N ARG A 359 18.85 8.80 18.72
CA ARG A 359 19.62 9.27 17.56
C ARG A 359 20.60 10.35 18.00
N ASN A 360 21.56 10.69 17.15
CA ASN A 360 22.50 11.79 17.39
C ASN A 360 21.74 13.11 17.53
N ALA A 361 21.92 13.78 18.66
CA ALA A 361 21.34 15.07 18.97
C ALA A 361 22.43 16.02 19.48
N THR A 362 22.29 17.32 19.20
CA THR A 362 23.21 18.35 19.70
C THR A 362 22.51 19.22 20.75
N VAL A 363 23.27 19.66 21.75
CA VAL A 363 22.78 20.58 22.78
C VAL A 363 23.15 22.01 22.39
N VAL A 364 22.15 22.87 22.32
CA VAL A 364 22.29 24.32 22.14
C VAL A 364 22.16 24.99 23.49
N TRP A 365 23.10 25.87 23.80
CA TRP A 365 23.06 26.70 25.00
C TRP A 365 22.56 28.10 24.65
N LEU A 366 21.68 28.64 25.48
CA LEU A 366 21.27 30.04 25.47
C LEU A 366 21.55 30.66 26.84
N LYS A 367 21.90 31.95 26.85
CA LYS A 367 21.85 32.82 28.02
C LYS A 367 20.89 33.97 27.72
N ASP A 368 19.87 34.18 28.54
CA ASP A 368 18.90 35.27 28.40
C ASP A 368 18.32 35.33 26.97
N ASN A 369 17.90 34.16 26.47
CA ASN A 369 17.42 33.90 25.10
C ASN A 369 18.45 34.11 23.95
N THR A 370 19.71 34.46 24.26
CA THR A 370 20.80 34.62 23.28
C THR A 370 21.64 33.36 23.18
N LYS A 371 21.80 32.81 21.96
CA LYS A 371 22.58 31.57 21.74
C LYS A 371 24.07 31.77 22.05
N LEU A 372 24.62 30.91 22.90
CA LEU A 372 26.05 30.88 23.21
C LEU A 372 26.87 30.15 22.13
N ARG A 373 28.13 30.55 21.96
CA ARG A 373 29.08 29.89 21.03
C ARG A 373 29.63 28.58 21.56
N SER A 374 29.70 28.43 22.89
CA SER A 374 30.22 27.28 23.61
C SER A 374 29.36 27.00 24.85
N ARG A 375 29.52 25.81 25.44
CA ARG A 375 28.97 25.49 26.76
C ARG A 375 29.46 26.50 27.81
N PRO A 376 28.61 26.97 28.74
CA PRO A 376 29.04 27.81 29.86
C PRO A 376 30.05 27.08 30.75
N SER A 377 31.06 27.80 31.22
CA SER A 377 32.14 27.29 32.06
C SER A 377 32.57 28.38 33.03
N PHE A 378 32.29 28.18 34.32
CA PHE A 378 32.55 29.17 35.36
C PHE A 378 33.64 28.65 36.31
N SER A 379 34.88 29.04 36.04
CA SER A 379 36.01 28.78 36.95
C SER A 379 36.08 29.80 38.08
N SER A 380 35.61 31.04 37.85
CA SER A 380 35.51 32.10 38.85
C SER A 380 34.45 33.13 38.44
N LEU A 381 33.29 33.08 39.08
CA LEU A 381 32.08 33.82 38.71
C LEU A 381 32.23 35.35 38.82
N GLN A 382 31.60 36.07 37.89
CA GLN A 382 31.47 37.54 37.87
C GLN A 382 30.00 37.96 37.89
N TYR A 383 29.69 39.21 38.26
CA TYR A 383 28.29 39.71 38.25
C TYR A 383 27.61 39.61 36.88
N GLN A 384 28.36 39.83 35.81
CA GLN A 384 27.89 39.67 34.43
C GLN A 384 27.59 38.22 34.02
N ASP A 385 28.01 37.22 34.81
CA ASP A 385 27.68 35.81 34.60
C ASP A 385 26.28 35.47 35.11
N ALA A 386 25.67 36.29 35.98
CA ALA A 386 24.26 36.13 36.36
C ALA A 386 23.32 36.18 35.14
N GLY A 387 22.21 35.44 35.19
CA GLY A 387 21.23 35.33 34.10
C GLY A 387 20.62 33.93 33.98
N ASN A 388 19.69 33.76 33.04
CA ASN A 388 19.01 32.48 32.79
C ASN A 388 19.71 31.69 31.68
N TYR A 389 20.32 30.57 32.05
CA TYR A 389 20.96 29.63 31.15
C TYR A 389 20.00 28.49 30.79
N VAL A 390 19.76 28.31 29.50
CA VAL A 390 18.92 27.21 28.99
C VAL A 390 19.81 26.29 28.16
N CYS A 391 19.81 24.99 28.46
CA CYS A 391 20.21 24.00 27.46
C CYS A 391 18.95 23.45 26.78
N GLU A 392 18.93 23.45 25.45
CA GLU A 392 17.86 22.83 24.67
C GLU A 392 18.42 21.91 23.60
N THR A 393 17.63 20.90 23.22
CA THR A 393 17.98 19.94 22.19
C THR A 393 16.73 19.44 21.47
N ASN A 394 16.89 19.03 20.21
CA ASN A 394 15.80 18.64 19.34
C ASN A 394 16.26 17.55 18.37
N LEU A 395 15.46 16.50 18.19
CA LEU A 395 15.66 15.51 17.14
C LEU A 395 14.90 15.94 15.89
N GLN A 396 15.58 16.60 14.95
CA GLN A 396 14.97 17.14 13.73
C GLN A 396 14.24 16.09 12.88
N GLU A 397 14.71 14.84 12.90
CA GLU A 397 14.11 13.71 12.17
C GLU A 397 12.85 13.12 12.86
N VAL A 398 12.55 13.51 14.11
CA VAL A 398 11.45 12.94 14.90
C VAL A 398 10.58 14.05 15.49
N GLU A 399 9.44 14.29 14.86
CA GLU A 399 8.54 15.39 15.19
C GLU A 399 8.10 15.38 16.67
N GLY A 400 8.25 16.53 17.33
CA GLY A 400 7.84 16.74 18.72
C GLY A 400 8.84 16.24 19.78
N LEU A 401 9.96 15.62 19.41
CA LEU A 401 11.05 15.34 20.35
C LEU A 401 11.98 16.57 20.47
N LYS A 402 11.51 17.57 21.22
CA LYS A 402 12.30 18.70 21.74
C LYS A 402 12.27 18.71 23.27
N LYS A 403 13.42 18.96 23.90
CA LYS A 403 13.57 19.16 25.35
C LYS A 403 14.35 20.43 25.65
N ARG A 404 14.07 21.04 26.79
CA ARG A 404 14.78 22.20 27.33
C ARG A 404 14.82 22.13 28.85
N GLU A 405 15.95 22.49 29.44
CA GLU A 405 16.15 22.61 30.88
C GLU A 405 16.80 23.97 31.18
N SER A 406 16.54 24.54 32.36
CA SER A 406 16.98 25.90 32.72
C SER A 406 17.63 26.01 34.10
N LEU A 407 18.60 26.92 34.17
CA LEU A 407 19.36 27.32 35.35
C LEU A 407 19.37 28.85 35.43
N THR A 408 18.70 29.42 36.43
CA THR A 408 18.81 30.84 36.78
C THR A 408 19.98 31.00 37.73
N LEU A 409 21.06 31.63 37.26
CA LEU A 409 22.25 31.90 38.06
C LEU A 409 22.17 33.31 38.66
N ILE A 410 22.27 33.38 39.98
CA ILE A 410 22.39 34.62 40.75
C ILE A 410 23.81 34.68 41.30
N VAL A 411 24.54 35.77 41.02
CA VAL A 411 25.90 35.99 41.56
C VAL A 411 25.85 37.15 42.53
N GLU A 412 25.99 36.84 43.82
CA GLU A 412 26.01 37.81 44.92
C GLU A 412 27.44 38.21 45.30
N GLY A 413 27.57 39.36 45.94
CA GLY A 413 28.83 39.77 46.55
C GLY A 413 28.89 41.25 46.87
N LYS A 414 30.07 41.70 47.32
CA LYS A 414 30.27 43.11 47.66
C LYS A 414 30.44 44.03 46.46
N PRO A 415 30.05 45.32 46.56
CA PRO A 415 30.21 46.27 45.47
C PRO A 415 31.68 46.43 45.07
N GLN A 416 31.99 46.37 43.78
CA GLN A 416 33.27 46.76 43.21
C GLN A 416 33.10 48.12 42.54
N ILE A 417 33.97 49.08 42.85
CA ILE A 417 33.85 50.45 42.36
C ILE A 417 35.13 51.01 41.75
N LYS A 418 35.01 51.59 40.56
CA LYS A 418 36.10 52.21 39.81
C LYS A 418 35.74 53.65 39.47
N MET A 419 36.54 54.60 39.94
CA MET A 419 36.36 56.01 39.63
C MET A 419 37.14 56.42 38.37
N THR A 420 36.56 57.33 37.58
CA THR A 420 37.19 57.95 36.41
C THR A 420 36.90 59.46 36.40
N LYS A 421 37.90 60.27 36.02
CA LYS A 421 37.76 61.72 35.80
C LYS A 421 37.84 62.07 34.30
N LYS A 422 37.02 63.03 33.87
CA LYS A 422 37.12 63.69 32.56
C LYS A 422 36.98 65.19 32.73
N THR A 423 38.01 65.94 32.37
CA THR A 423 38.01 67.41 32.35
C THR A 423 37.30 67.89 31.08
N ASP A 424 36.44 68.90 31.22
CA ASP A 424 35.75 69.56 30.10
C ASP A 424 36.77 70.25 29.16
N PRO A 425 36.53 70.36 27.84
CA PRO A 425 37.48 71.02 26.92
C PRO A 425 37.78 72.49 27.30
N ASN A 426 36.86 73.17 27.99
CA ASN A 426 37.07 74.53 28.48
C ASN A 426 37.84 74.60 29.81
N GLY A 427 38.16 73.45 30.42
CA GLY A 427 38.86 73.34 31.71
C GLY A 427 38.03 73.71 32.96
N LEU A 428 36.85 74.30 32.79
CA LEU A 428 36.03 74.88 33.87
C LEU A 428 35.29 73.87 34.74
N SER A 429 35.00 72.68 34.23
CA SER A 429 34.29 71.63 34.98
C SER A 429 34.92 70.26 34.75
N LYS A 430 34.66 69.36 35.70
CA LYS A 430 35.18 67.99 35.71
C LYS A 430 34.03 67.03 35.97
N THR A 431 33.81 66.13 35.01
CA THR A 431 32.88 65.01 35.15
C THR A 431 33.60 63.87 35.85
N ILE A 432 33.01 63.38 36.95
CA ILE A 432 33.56 62.29 37.75
C ILE A 432 32.52 61.18 37.77
N THR A 433 32.93 59.99 37.34
CA THR A 433 32.05 58.84 37.18
C THR A 433 32.56 57.70 38.04
N CYS A 434 31.72 57.21 38.94
CA CYS A 434 31.92 56.01 39.73
C CYS A 434 31.19 54.86 39.01
N HIS A 435 31.94 53.98 38.37
CA HIS A 435 31.42 52.74 37.78
C HIS A 435 31.29 51.73 38.90
N VAL A 436 30.11 51.14 39.05
CA VAL A 436 29.74 50.25 40.15
C VAL A 436 29.30 48.90 39.58
N GLU A 437 29.85 47.82 40.13
CA GLU A 437 29.43 46.46 39.86
C GLU A 437 29.08 45.77 41.19
N GLY A 438 27.91 45.15 41.30
CA GLY A 438 27.49 44.50 42.54
C GLY A 438 26.05 44.02 42.48
N PHE A 439 25.75 42.90 43.15
CA PHE A 439 24.40 42.40 43.35
C PHE A 439 24.22 41.89 44.80
N PRO A 440 23.12 42.19 45.49
CA PRO A 440 22.00 43.06 45.08
C PRO A 440 22.41 44.51 44.80
N LYS A 441 21.58 45.27 44.06
CA LYS A 441 21.94 46.61 43.54
C LYS A 441 22.45 47.49 44.69
N PRO A 442 23.71 47.96 44.65
CA PRO A 442 24.24 48.87 45.64
C PRO A 442 23.55 50.25 45.58
N ALA A 443 23.52 50.95 46.71
CA ALA A 443 23.22 52.37 46.79
C ALA A 443 24.52 53.18 46.76
N VAL A 444 24.55 54.29 46.01
CA VAL A 444 25.74 55.17 45.92
C VAL A 444 25.56 56.44 46.76
N GLN A 445 26.61 56.81 47.49
CA GLN A 445 26.73 58.09 48.18
C GLN A 445 28.06 58.75 47.80
N TRP A 446 28.03 60.07 47.60
CA TRP A 446 29.19 60.88 47.22
C TRP A 446 29.50 61.92 48.28
N THR A 447 30.77 62.01 48.70
CA THR A 447 31.23 62.99 49.69
C THR A 447 32.46 63.76 49.21
N ILE A 448 32.56 65.03 49.60
CA ILE A 448 33.68 65.92 49.27
C ILE A 448 34.54 66.17 50.52
N THR A 449 35.75 65.64 50.52
CA THR A 449 36.72 65.85 51.61
C THR A 449 37.34 67.23 51.45
N GLY A 450 37.11 68.10 52.44
CA GLY A 450 37.38 69.54 52.39
C GLY A 450 36.17 70.36 52.87
N SER A 451 34.94 69.86 52.64
CA SER A 451 33.69 70.48 53.13
C SER A 451 32.87 69.54 54.02
N GLY A 452 33.03 68.22 53.91
CA GLY A 452 32.17 67.24 54.60
C GLY A 452 30.77 67.11 54.01
N SER A 453 30.45 67.89 52.97
CA SER A 453 29.17 67.89 52.29
C SER A 453 28.92 66.60 51.49
N VAL A 454 27.68 66.11 51.56
CA VAL A 454 27.12 65.04 50.71
C VAL A 454 26.58 65.65 49.42
N ILE A 455 26.88 65.03 48.27
CA ILE A 455 26.35 65.47 46.97
C ILE A 455 25.02 64.76 46.72
N ASN A 456 23.91 65.51 46.78
CA ASN A 456 22.55 64.98 46.61
C ASN A 456 22.08 64.91 45.14
N GLN A 457 22.77 65.57 44.21
CA GLN A 457 22.45 65.54 42.78
C GLN A 457 23.45 64.65 42.04
N THR A 458 22.99 63.46 41.67
CA THR A 458 23.77 62.44 40.95
C THR A 458 22.98 61.94 39.74
N GLU A 459 23.68 61.60 38.67
CA GLU A 459 23.11 60.99 37.48
C GLU A 459 23.47 59.50 37.48
N GLU A 460 22.48 58.62 37.69
CA GLU A 460 22.68 57.16 37.59
C GLU A 460 22.31 56.63 36.20
N SER A 461 23.10 55.69 35.69
CA SER A 461 22.71 54.88 34.55
C SER A 461 21.69 53.81 34.95
N PRO A 462 20.95 53.23 33.97
CA PRO A 462 20.23 51.98 34.19
C PRO A 462 21.15 50.90 34.77
N TYR A 463 20.59 50.05 35.64
CA TYR A 463 21.28 48.91 36.24
C TYR A 463 21.07 47.67 35.37
N ILE A 464 22.14 47.20 34.73
CA ILE A 464 22.11 46.13 33.72
C ILE A 464 23.23 45.13 34.02
N ASN A 465 22.87 43.85 34.16
CA ASN A 465 23.81 42.74 34.40
C ASN A 465 24.79 42.99 35.57
N GLY A 466 24.27 43.55 36.67
CA GLY A 466 25.05 43.89 37.86
C GLY A 466 25.87 45.18 37.78
N ARG A 467 25.89 45.87 36.62
CA ARG A 467 26.68 47.08 36.38
C ARG A 467 25.80 48.32 36.20
N TYR A 468 26.27 49.44 36.74
CA TYR A 468 25.78 50.80 36.46
C TYR A 468 26.89 51.82 36.71
N TYR A 469 26.65 53.09 36.43
CA TYR A 469 27.50 54.17 36.91
C TYR A 469 26.68 55.25 37.61
N SER A 470 27.30 55.92 38.58
CA SER A 470 26.85 57.20 39.13
C SER A 470 27.81 58.29 38.68
N LYS A 471 27.28 59.44 38.26
CA LYS A 471 28.04 60.56 37.70
C LYS A 471 27.71 61.86 38.43
N ILE A 472 28.74 62.65 38.69
CA ILE A 472 28.66 64.01 39.19
C ILE A 472 29.50 64.94 38.32
N ILE A 473 29.16 66.23 38.32
CA ILE A 473 29.92 67.29 37.65
C ILE A 473 30.30 68.31 38.71
N ILE A 474 31.58 68.63 38.82
CA ILE A 474 32.11 69.62 39.77
C ILE A 474 33.01 70.64 39.09
N SER A 475 33.04 71.85 39.62
CA SER A 475 33.96 72.93 39.21
C SER A 475 34.75 73.37 40.45
N PRO A 476 35.79 72.61 40.86
CA PRO A 476 36.44 72.84 42.14
C PRO A 476 37.43 74.01 42.09
N GLU A 477 37.29 74.95 43.03
CA GLU A 477 38.20 76.11 43.18
C GLU A 477 39.55 75.72 43.81
N GLU A 478 39.55 74.69 44.65
CA GLU A 478 40.74 74.09 45.28
C GLU A 478 40.89 72.60 44.96
N ASN A 479 41.99 71.99 45.36
CA ASN A 479 42.18 70.54 45.18
C ASN A 479 41.28 69.77 46.17
N VAL A 480 40.26 69.08 45.67
CA VAL A 480 39.30 68.31 46.47
C VAL A 480 39.51 66.80 46.32
N THR A 481 39.29 66.04 47.39
CA THR A 481 39.18 64.58 47.31
C THR A 481 37.71 64.20 47.28
N LEU A 482 37.29 63.58 46.17
CA LEU A 482 35.96 63.00 46.04
C LEU A 482 35.97 61.55 46.46
N THR A 483 35.00 61.15 47.26
CA THR A 483 34.83 59.77 47.70
C THR A 483 33.49 59.24 47.21
N CYS A 484 33.53 58.14 46.46
CA CYS A 484 32.38 57.34 46.11
C CYS A 484 32.26 56.19 47.11
N THR A 485 31.11 56.09 47.78
CA THR A 485 30.75 54.96 48.65
C THR A 485 29.62 54.19 47.99
N ALA A 486 29.80 52.90 47.75
CA ALA A 486 28.75 52.00 47.27
C ALA A 486 28.48 50.93 48.34
N GLU A 487 27.21 50.74 48.69
CA GLU A 487 26.79 49.84 49.76
C GLU A 487 25.64 48.97 49.31
N ASN A 488 25.74 47.66 49.51
CA ASN A 488 24.61 46.75 49.40
C ASN A 488 24.38 46.03 50.73
N GLN A 489 23.39 45.15 50.79
CA GLN A 489 23.03 44.41 52.00
C GLN A 489 24.12 43.47 52.56
N LEU A 490 25.25 43.32 51.86
CA LEU A 490 26.37 42.45 52.24
C LEU A 490 27.55 43.28 52.79
N GLU A 491 28.08 44.22 52.01
CA GLU A 491 29.21 45.07 52.42
C GLU A 491 29.16 46.48 51.80
N ARG A 492 29.90 47.40 52.41
CA ARG A 492 30.19 48.75 51.91
C ARG A 492 31.61 48.82 51.32
N THR A 493 31.74 49.37 50.12
CA THR A 493 33.03 49.62 49.46
C THR A 493 33.21 51.11 49.19
N VAL A 494 34.42 51.61 49.40
CA VAL A 494 34.79 53.03 49.32
C VAL A 494 35.98 53.20 48.38
N ASN A 495 35.93 54.21 47.51
CA ASN A 495 37.03 54.59 46.63
C ASN A 495 37.08 56.11 46.53
N SER A 496 38.28 56.68 46.41
CA SER A 496 38.52 58.12 46.47
C SER A 496 39.43 58.59 45.33
N LEU A 497 39.14 59.76 44.79
CA LEU A 497 39.88 60.36 43.69
C LEU A 497 40.21 61.82 44.00
N ASN A 498 41.49 62.18 43.93
CA ASN A 498 41.93 63.56 44.03
C ASN A 498 41.66 64.30 42.72
N VAL A 499 40.95 65.42 42.82
CA VAL A 499 40.59 66.29 41.69
C VAL A 499 41.20 67.66 41.94
N SER A 500 42.21 68.00 41.15
CA SER A 500 42.88 69.29 41.22
C SER A 500 42.06 70.39 40.53
N ALA A 501 42.12 71.61 41.06
CA ALA A 501 41.46 72.77 40.44
C ALA A 501 42.10 73.16 39.08
N ASN A 502 43.42 72.96 38.93
CA ASN A 502 44.15 73.36 37.72
C ASN A 502 45.13 72.26 37.28
N GLU A 503 44.81 71.55 36.19
CA GLU A 503 45.57 70.39 35.70
C GLU A 503 46.84 70.76 34.91
N ASN A 504 47.07 72.03 34.61
CA ASN A 504 48.23 72.48 33.83
C ASN A 504 49.61 72.27 34.51
N LYS A 505 49.66 71.83 35.78
CA LYS A 505 50.91 71.54 36.50
C LYS A 505 51.41 70.08 36.39
N GLU A 506 50.56 69.09 36.12
CA GLU A 506 51.02 67.68 36.07
C GLU A 506 51.80 67.36 34.79
N LYS A 507 51.31 67.77 33.61
CA LYS A 507 51.97 67.49 32.32
C LYS A 507 53.39 68.08 32.20
N VAL A 508 53.66 69.22 32.84
CA VAL A 508 54.98 69.87 32.77
C VAL A 508 56.03 69.09 33.55
N ASN A 509 55.64 68.46 34.67
CA ASN A 509 56.57 67.71 35.53
C ASN A 509 57.01 66.38 34.89
N ASP A 510 56.11 65.66 34.22
CA ASP A 510 56.46 64.39 33.57
C ASP A 510 57.35 64.57 32.34
N GLN A 511 57.17 65.65 31.56
CA GLN A 511 58.13 65.97 30.49
C GLN A 511 59.51 66.38 31.04
N ALA A 512 59.56 67.14 32.14
CA ALA A 512 60.83 67.49 32.78
C ALA A 512 61.56 66.24 33.32
N LYS A 513 60.85 65.31 33.97
CA LYS A 513 61.42 64.04 34.44
C LYS A 513 61.93 63.15 33.30
N LEU A 514 61.20 63.07 32.19
CA LEU A 514 61.63 62.28 31.02
C LEU A 514 62.95 62.81 30.44
N ILE A 515 63.09 64.14 30.32
CA ILE A 515 64.30 64.79 29.82
C ILE A 515 65.48 64.55 30.77
N VAL A 516 65.29 64.72 32.08
CA VAL A 516 66.35 64.44 33.08
C VAL A 516 66.76 62.96 33.05
N GLY A 517 65.80 62.03 32.93
CA GLY A 517 66.08 60.60 32.80
C GLY A 517 66.93 60.25 31.57
N ILE A 518 66.64 60.86 30.42
CA ILE A 518 67.42 60.68 29.18
C ILE A 518 68.86 61.23 29.35
N VAL A 519 69.02 62.43 29.92
CA VAL A 519 70.34 63.05 30.11
C VAL A 519 71.20 62.26 31.10
N VAL A 520 70.63 61.81 32.23
CA VAL A 520 71.35 60.98 33.22
C VAL A 520 71.69 59.61 32.63
N GLY A 521 70.79 59.00 31.86
CA GLY A 521 71.05 57.74 31.15
C GLY A 521 72.21 57.85 30.15
N LEU A 522 72.26 58.94 29.37
CA LEU A 522 73.36 59.22 28.43
C LEU A 522 74.70 59.46 29.14
N LEU A 523 74.70 60.21 30.25
CA LEU A 523 75.91 60.44 31.06
C LEU A 523 76.45 59.15 31.68
N LEU A 524 75.57 58.28 32.20
CA LEU A 524 75.96 56.98 32.74
C LEU A 524 76.47 56.05 31.63
N ALA A 525 75.84 56.04 30.45
CA ALA A 525 76.31 55.28 29.29
C ALA A 525 77.71 55.75 28.83
N ALA A 526 77.96 57.06 28.81
CA ALA A 526 79.28 57.63 28.51
C ALA A 526 80.33 57.26 29.56
N LEU A 527 79.99 57.26 30.84
CA LEU A 527 80.86 56.80 31.93
C LEU A 527 81.19 55.30 31.80
N VAL A 528 80.20 54.45 31.53
CA VAL A 528 80.41 53.01 31.31
C VAL A 528 81.27 52.77 30.07
N ALA A 529 81.00 53.47 28.96
CA ALA A 529 81.82 53.40 27.76
C ALA A 529 83.28 53.85 28.02
N GLY A 530 83.48 54.90 28.82
CA GLY A 530 84.80 55.37 29.26
C GLY A 530 85.53 54.34 30.13
N VAL A 531 84.84 53.70 31.08
CA VAL A 531 85.41 52.63 31.93
C VAL A 531 85.72 51.39 31.10
N VAL A 532 84.86 50.98 30.17
CA VAL A 532 85.10 49.86 29.26
C VAL A 532 86.29 50.16 28.33
N TYR A 533 86.40 51.37 27.79
CA TYR A 533 87.54 51.80 26.98
C TYR A 533 88.84 51.84 27.80
N TRP A 534 88.80 52.30 29.05
CA TRP A 534 89.94 52.29 29.96
C TRP A 534 90.38 50.86 30.33
N LEU A 535 89.44 49.95 30.61
CA LEU A 535 89.72 48.54 30.84
C LEU A 535 90.27 47.83 29.59
N TYR A 536 89.78 48.19 28.40
CA TYR A 536 90.30 47.71 27.11
C TYR A 536 91.75 48.16 26.88
N MET A 537 92.02 49.46 27.03
CA MET A 537 93.37 50.05 26.94
C MET A 537 94.34 49.42 27.96
N LYS A 538 93.89 49.13 29.18
CA LYS A 538 94.70 48.49 30.23
C LYS A 538 94.98 47.00 29.99
N LYS A 539 94.30 46.37 29.02
CA LYS A 539 94.47 44.95 28.67
C LYS A 539 95.26 44.74 27.36
N SER A 540 95.71 45.82 26.73
CA SER A 540 96.44 45.82 25.45
C SER A 540 97.87 46.38 25.57
N LYS A 541 98.49 46.25 26.76
CA LYS A 541 99.86 46.67 27.04
C LYS A 541 100.54 45.70 28.00
#